data_AF-A0A645ED07-F1
#
_entry.id   AF-A0A645ED07-F1
#
_cell.length_a   1.000
_cell.length_b   1.000
_cell.length_c   1.000
_cell.angle_alpha   90.00
_cell.angle_beta   90.00
_cell.angle_gamma   90.00
#
_symmetry.space_group_name_H-M   'P 1'
#
loop_
_entity.id
_entity.type
_entity.pdbx_description
1 polymer ?
#
loop_
_entity_poly.entity_id
_entity_poly.type
_entity_poly.pdbx_seq_one_letter_code
_entity_poly.pdbx_strand_id
1 'polypeptide(L)' 'MDKFISFSNDRNNGPDNSIMRTGSTPKKSRTLSTWAVSIPKEGAPELYVKLLNPGENEKVIRINADDAFLGKINLKDL' A
#
# COMPACT_ATOMS: atom_id res chain seq x y z
N MET A 1 -2.84 -12.28 0.08
CA MET A 1 -2.22 -10.96 -0.16
C MET A 1 -2.18 -10.59 -1.64
N ASP A 2 -1.47 -11.35 -2.49
CA ASP A 2 -1.09 -10.90 -3.85
C ASP A 2 -2.26 -10.55 -4.78
N LYS A 3 -3.39 -11.25 -4.69
CA LYS A 3 -4.60 -10.90 -5.47
C LYS A 3 -5.09 -9.49 -5.16
N PHE A 4 -5.07 -9.07 -3.89
CA PHE A 4 -5.50 -7.72 -3.50
C PHE A 4 -4.46 -6.66 -3.88
N ILE A 5 -3.17 -7.00 -3.87
CA ILE A 5 -2.11 -6.13 -4.41
C ILE A 5 -2.31 -5.94 -5.92
N SER A 6 -2.58 -7.01 -6.67
CA SER A 6 -2.86 -6.91 -8.11
C SER A 6 -4.10 -6.06 -8.37
N PHE A 7 -5.19 -6.30 -7.63
CA PHE A 7 -6.42 -5.54 -7.70
C PHE A 7 -6.22 -4.04 -7.38
N SER A 8 -5.35 -3.71 -6.43
CA SER A 8 -5.11 -2.29 -6.07
C SER A 8 -4.45 -1.50 -7.20
N ASN A 9 -3.88 -2.16 -8.20
CA ASN A 9 -3.25 -1.53 -9.37
C ASN A 9 -4.20 -1.30 -10.55
N ASP A 10 -5.49 -1.59 -10.41
CA ASP A 10 -6.47 -1.40 -11.48
C ASP A 10 -6.55 0.07 -11.94
N ARG A 11 -6.48 0.27 -13.26
CA ARG A 11 -6.51 1.58 -13.95
C ARG A 11 -7.60 1.67 -15.03
N ASN A 12 -8.58 0.76 -14.99
CA ASN A 12 -9.46 0.52 -16.14
C ASN A 12 -10.46 1.65 -16.43
N ASN A 13 -10.71 2.56 -15.50
CA ASN A 13 -11.72 3.61 -15.66
C ASN A 13 -11.12 5.03 -15.59
N GLY A 14 -9.91 5.19 -16.14
CA GLY A 14 -9.24 6.49 -16.24
C GLY A 14 -8.72 7.03 -14.90
N PRO A 15 -8.19 8.26 -14.88
CA PRO A 15 -7.38 8.78 -13.78
C PRO A 15 -8.18 9.06 -12.50
N ASP A 16 -9.49 9.29 -12.60
CA ASP A 16 -10.36 9.71 -11.48
C ASP A 16 -11.27 8.59 -10.95
N ASN A 17 -11.66 7.63 -11.80
CA ASN A 17 -12.66 6.62 -11.46
C ASN A 17 -12.10 5.19 -11.33
N SER A 18 -10.80 4.99 -11.55
CA SER A 18 -10.14 3.72 -11.28
C SER A 18 -9.87 3.48 -9.80
N ILE A 19 -9.46 2.26 -9.43
CA ILE A 19 -8.98 1.96 -8.08
C ILE A 19 -7.65 2.67 -7.82
N MET A 20 -6.71 2.54 -8.76
CA MET A 20 -5.47 3.31 -8.78
C MET A 20 -5.70 4.67 -9.44
N ARG A 21 -6.17 5.63 -8.65
CA ARG A 21 -6.41 7.00 -9.13
C ARG A 21 -5.08 7.75 -9.29
N THR A 22 -4.87 8.35 -10.45
CA THR A 22 -3.74 9.27 -10.68
C THR A 22 -4.17 10.73 -10.58
N GLY A 23 -5.47 11.03 -10.70
CA GLY A 23 -6.02 12.38 -10.78
C GLY A 23 -5.83 12.97 -12.18
N SER A 24 -6.92 13.46 -12.79
CA SER A 24 -6.87 14.11 -14.11
C SER A 24 -6.25 15.52 -14.10
N THR A 25 -6.15 16.13 -12.92
CA THR A 25 -5.52 17.45 -12.71
C THR A 25 -4.76 17.47 -11.38
N PRO A 26 -3.84 18.43 -11.15
CA PRO A 26 -3.09 18.52 -9.90
C PRO A 26 -3.94 18.68 -8.63
N LYS A 27 -5.19 19.16 -8.76
CA LYS A 27 -6.12 19.37 -7.63
C LYS A 27 -7.06 18.18 -7.39
N LYS A 28 -7.10 17.20 -8.28
CA LYS A 28 -7.97 16.02 -8.15
C LYS A 28 -7.35 15.00 -7.19
N SER A 29 -8.22 14.23 -6.55
CA SER A 29 -7.81 13.15 -5.65
C SER A 29 -7.02 12.08 -6.41
N ARG A 30 -6.02 11.52 -5.73
CA ARG A 30 -5.20 10.42 -6.23
C ARG A 30 -4.93 9.40 -5.12
N THR A 31 -4.62 8.18 -5.50
CA THR A 31 -4.20 7.14 -4.56
C THR A 31 -2.76 7.42 -4.14
N LEU A 32 -2.56 7.72 -2.85
CA LEU A 32 -1.24 7.98 -2.27
C LEU A 32 -0.62 6.72 -1.64
N SER A 33 -1.45 5.73 -1.34
CA SER A 33 -0.98 4.49 -0.73
C SER A 33 -1.86 3.30 -1.06
N THR A 34 -1.26 2.11 -1.11
CA THR A 34 -1.95 0.83 -0.92
C THR A 34 -1.58 0.29 0.46
N TRP A 35 -2.59 0.01 1.27
CA TRP A 35 -2.45 -0.68 2.55
C TRP A 35 -3.19 -2.01 2.45
N ALA A 36 -2.48 -3.12 2.59
CA ALA A 36 -3.06 -4.45 2.57
C ALA A 36 -2.56 -5.28 3.75
N VAL A 37 -3.48 -5.94 4.45
CA VAL A 37 -3.18 -6.79 5.61
C VAL A 37 -3.65 -8.19 5.32
N SER A 38 -2.77 -9.17 5.55
CA SER A 38 -3.10 -10.58 5.54
C SER A 38 -3.08 -11.09 6.97
N ILE A 39 -4.21 -11.57 7.46
CA ILE A 39 -4.35 -12.12 8.81
C ILE A 39 -4.63 -13.62 8.65
N PRO A 40 -3.60 -14.49 8.71
CA PRO A 40 -3.79 -15.93 8.60
C PRO A 40 -4.41 -16.49 9.89
N LYS A 41 -5.00 -17.68 9.82
CA LYS A 41 -5.52 -18.38 11.00
C LYS A 41 -4.40 -18.75 11.99
N GLU A 42 -3.22 -19.05 11.46
CA GLU A 42 -2.02 -19.40 12.21
C GLU A 42 -0.82 -18.63 11.62
N GLY A 43 0.11 -18.24 12.49
CA GLY A 43 1.28 -17.43 12.12
C GLY A 43 1.03 -15.91 12.23
N ALA A 44 2.10 -15.15 12.03
CA ALA A 44 2.09 -13.69 12.14
C ALA A 44 1.31 -13.05 10.98
N PRO A 45 0.52 -11.98 11.24
CA PRO A 45 -0.03 -11.16 10.17
C PRO A 45 1.07 -10.52 9.31
N GLU A 46 0.79 -10.34 8.03
CA GLU A 46 1.65 -9.60 7.10
C GLU A 46 0.99 -8.29 6.73
N LEU A 47 1.73 -7.19 6.81
CA LEU A 47 1.35 -5.88 6.31
C LEU A 47 2.16 -5.55 5.05
N TYR A 48 1.46 -5.15 3.99
CA TYR A 48 2.03 -4.59 2.78
C TYR A 48 1.62 -3.11 2.69
N VAL A 49 2.60 -2.22 2.60
CA VAL A 49 2.39 -0.78 2.36
C VAL A 49 3.13 -0.39 1.10
N LYS A 50 2.42 0.23 0.16
CA LYS A 50 3.03 0.89 -0.99
C LYS A 50 2.72 2.37 -0.92
N LEU A 51 3.74 3.22 -0.91
CA LEU A 51 3.63 4.68 -0.90
C LEU A 51 3.89 5.24 -2.31
N LEU A 52 3.06 6.19 -2.72
CA LEU A 52 3.01 6.81 -4.05
C LEU A 52 3.02 8.34 -3.92
N ASN A 53 3.96 8.86 -3.13
CA ASN A 53 4.10 10.29 -2.89
C ASN A 53 4.41 11.03 -4.21
N PRO A 54 3.73 12.15 -4.52
CA PRO A 54 4.01 12.91 -5.73
C PRO A 54 5.45 13.44 -5.75
N GLY A 55 6.19 13.16 -6.82
CA GLY A 55 7.58 13.62 -6.98
C GLY A 55 8.62 12.71 -6.33
N GLU A 56 8.20 11.64 -5.68
CA GLU A 56 9.07 10.61 -5.12
C GLU A 56 8.93 9.30 -5.91
N ASN A 57 9.93 8.43 -5.80
CA ASN A 57 9.82 7.08 -6.31
C ASN A 57 8.83 6.26 -5.46
N GLU A 58 8.16 5.31 -6.10
CA GLU A 58 7.34 4.33 -5.39
C GLU A 58 8.17 3.61 -4.32
N LYS A 59 7.62 3.50 -3.11
CA LYS A 59 8.24 2.80 -1.98
C LYS A 59 7.34 1.68 -1.52
N VAL A 60 7.86 0.45 -1.47
CA VAL A 60 7.14 -0.74 -1.01
C VAL A 60 7.79 -1.27 0.25
N ILE A 61 6.98 -1.48 1.28
CA ILE A 61 7.37 -1.96 2.60
C ILE A 61 6.52 -3.19 2.90
N ARG A 62 7.16 -4.30 3.28
CA ARG A 62 6.50 -5.50 3.80
C ARG A 62 6.95 -5.70 5.25
N ILE A 63 5.98 -5.87 6.13
CA ILE A 63 6.19 -5.94 7.58
C ILE A 63 5.57 -7.25 8.08
N ASN A 64 6.38 -8.05 8.76
CA ASN A 64 5.86 -9.04 9.68
C ASN A 64 5.33 -8.31 10.92
N ALA A 65 4.03 -8.46 11.22
CA ALA A 65 3.39 -7.68 12.26
C ALA A 65 3.94 -8.01 13.66
N ASP A 66 4.33 -9.26 13.92
CA ASP A 66 4.90 -9.64 15.22
C ASP A 66 6.21 -8.88 15.47
N ASP A 67 7.05 -8.73 14.46
CA ASP A 67 8.30 -7.98 14.60
C ASP A 67 8.04 -6.50 14.90
N ALA A 68 6.97 -5.91 14.34
CA ALA A 68 6.55 -4.54 14.64
C ALA A 68 6.01 -4.41 16.07
N PHE A 69 5.09 -5.29 16.48
CA PHE A 69 4.45 -5.21 17.79
C PHE A 69 5.37 -5.64 18.93
N LEU A 70 6.38 -6.46 18.65
CA LEU A 70 7.43 -6.83 19.60
C LEU A 70 8.61 -5.84 19.60
N GLY A 71 8.52 -4.74 18.85
CA GLY A 71 9.52 -3.67 18.83
C GLY A 71 10.86 -4.06 18.22
N LYS A 72 10.90 -5.14 17.41
CA LYS A 72 12.12 -5.55 16.69
C LYS A 72 12.39 -4.67 15.47
N ILE A 73 11.38 -3.95 15.00
CA ILE A 73 11.51 -2.92 13.97
C ILE A 73 10.95 -1.59 14.47
N ASN A 74 11.56 -0.50 14.02
CA ASN A 74 11.06 0.85 14.26
C ASN A 74 10.49 1.39 12.95
N LEU A 75 9.19 1.70 12.96
CA LEU A 75 8.46 2.14 11.77
C LEU A 75 8.95 3.47 11.19
N LYS A 76 9.69 4.27 11.98
CA LYS A 76 10.28 5.54 11.50
C LYS A 76 11.49 5.33 10.60
N ASP A 77 12.11 4.15 10.69
CA ASP A 77 13.32 3.83 9.94
C ASP A 77 13.00 3.14 8.61
N LEU A 78 11.71 2.88 8.35
CA LEU A 78 11.21 2.16 7.18
C LEU A 78 10.99 3.03 5.96
#